data_AF-A0A956IA23-F1
#
_entry.id   AF-A0A956IA23-F1
#
_cell.length_a   1.000
_cell.length_b   1.000
_cell.length_c   1.000
_cell.angle_alpha   90.00
_cell.angle_beta   90.00
_cell.angle_gamma   90.00
#
_symmetry.space_group_name_H-M   'P 1'
#
loop_
_entity.id
_entity.type
_entity.pdbx_description
1 polymer ?
#
loop_
_entity_poly.entity_id
_entity_poly.type
_entity_poly.pdbx_seq_one_letter_code
_entity_poly.pdbx_strand_id
1 'polypeptide(L)' 'MTTLHDFQARTLEGEERPLSDYAGKVALIVNVASKCGLTPHYEGLEKLHRSLGERGLVVLGFPCNQFG' A
#
# COMPACT_ATOMS: atom_id res chain seq x y z
N MET A 1 -16.23 -11.25 12.33
CA MET A 1 -15.14 -11.52 11.37
C MET A 1 -14.29 -10.27 11.29
N THR A 2 -12.98 -10.41 11.31
CA THR A 2 -12.05 -9.28 11.16
C THR A 2 -11.87 -8.96 9.67
N THR A 3 -11.82 -7.67 9.36
CA THR A 3 -11.65 -7.10 8.02
C THR A 3 -10.47 -6.15 7.99
N LEU A 4 -10.08 -5.67 6.81
CA LEU A 4 -9.03 -4.65 6.68
C LEU A 4 -9.32 -3.39 7.52
N HIS A 5 -10.60 -3.03 7.68
CA HIS A 5 -11.01 -1.80 8.36
C HIS A 5 -10.85 -1.83 9.89
N ASP A 6 -10.55 -3.00 10.46
CA ASP A 6 -10.30 -3.15 11.90
C ASP A 6 -8.84 -2.81 12.29
N PHE A 7 -7.98 -2.53 11.31
CA PHE A 7 -6.56 -2.27 11.51
C PHE A 7 -6.21 -0.80 11.31
N GLN A 8 -5.09 -0.41 11.91
CA GLN A 8 -4.41 0.87 11.68
C GLN A 8 -2.94 0.61 11.34
N ALA A 9 -2.33 1.56 10.64
CA ALA A 9 -0.91 1.50 10.30
C ALA A 9 -0.27 2.88 10.46
N ARG A 10 0.99 2.88 10.87
CA ARG A 10 1.80 4.09 10.93
C ARG A 10 2.29 4.49 9.53
N THR A 11 2.11 5.75 9.15
CA THR A 11 2.64 6.29 7.88
C THR A 11 4.15 6.49 7.94
N LEU A 12 4.75 6.85 6.80
CA LEU A 12 6.19 7.16 6.73
C LEU A 12 6.55 8.41 7.55
N GLU A 13 5.60 9.32 7.73
CA GLU A 13 5.73 10.53 8.56
C GLU A 13 5.55 10.24 10.06
N GLY A 14 5.15 9.02 10.43
CA GLY A 14 5.00 8.60 11.82
C GLY A 14 3.58 8.70 12.38
N GLU A 15 2.61 9.14 11.58
CA GLU A 15 1.21 9.30 11.99
C GLU A 15 0.46 7.96 11.94
N GLU A 16 -0.45 7.72 12.89
CA GLU A 16 -1.34 6.57 12.83
C GLU A 16 -2.50 6.83 11.85
N ARG A 17 -2.69 5.92 10.89
CA ARG A 17 -3.77 5.96 9.91
C ARG A 17 -4.67 4.73 10.02
N PRO A 18 -5.98 4.89 10.30
CA PRO A 18 -6.90 3.77 10.26
C PRO A 18 -7.12 3.30 8.82
N LEU A 19 -7.11 1.99 8.58
CA LEU A 19 -7.33 1.44 7.23
C LEU A 19 -8.82 1.45 6.82
N SER A 20 -9.72 1.83 7.73
CA SER A 20 -11.12 2.16 7.44
C SER A 20 -11.27 3.39 6.53
N ASP A 21 -10.27 4.28 6.47
CA ASP A 21 -10.24 5.45 5.55
C ASP A 21 -10.32 5.03 4.06
N TYR A 22 -10.03 3.76 3.76
CA TYR A 22 -10.06 3.20 2.41
C TYR A 22 -11.32 2.39 2.12
N ALA A 23 -12.35 2.47 2.97
CA ALA A 23 -13.63 1.81 2.73
C ALA A 23 -14.25 2.21 1.37
N GLY A 24 -14.85 1.22 0.68
CA GLY A 24 -15.41 1.40 -0.66
C GLY A 24 -14.37 1.43 -1.80
N LYS A 25 -13.07 1.31 -1.49
CA LYS A 25 -12.00 1.18 -2.48
C LYS A 25 -11.52 -0.26 -2.60
N VAL A 26 -10.95 -0.60 -3.75
CA VAL A 26 -10.16 -1.83 -3.91
C VAL A 26 -8.75 -1.54 -3.40
N ALA A 27 -8.32 -2.22 -2.35
CA ALA A 27 -7.00 -2.03 -1.76
C ALA A 27 -6.01 -3.10 -2.24
N LEU A 28 -4.90 -2.66 -2.85
CA LEU A 28 -3.73 -3.48 -3.15
C LEU A 28 -2.66 -3.24 -2.07
N ILE A 29 -2.46 -4.23 -1.21
CA ILE A 29 -1.46 -4.20 -0.13
C ILE A 29 -0.16 -4.82 -0.61
N VAL A 30 0.96 -4.12 -0.50
CA VAL A 30 2.25 -4.57 -1.02
C VAL A 30 3.34 -4.37 0.01
N ASN A 31 4.05 -5.44 0.38
CA ASN A 31 5.31 -5.30 1.11
C ASN A 31 6.41 -4.84 0.15
N VAL A 32 7.13 -3.78 0.47
CA VAL A 32 8.14 -3.18 -0.40
C VAL A 32 9.52 -3.14 0.27
N ALA A 33 10.58 -3.14 -0.53
CA ALA A 33 11.96 -2.96 -0.05
C ALA A 33 12.71 -2.04 -1.01
N SER A 34 13.56 -1.16 -0.47
CA SER A 34 14.38 -0.21 -1.26
C SER A 34 15.78 -0.74 -1.57
N LYS A 35 16.21 -1.83 -0.91
CA LYS A 35 17.59 -2.35 -0.95
C LYS A 35 17.89 -3.42 -2.00
N CYS A 36 16.93 -3.77 -2.83
CA CYS A 36 17.14 -4.73 -3.92
C CYS A 36 16.82 -4.03 -5.23
N GLY A 37 17.50 -4.39 -6.32
CA GLY A 37 17.28 -3.89 -7.70
C GLY A 37 15.91 -4.20 -8.31
N LEU A 38 14.86 -4.17 -7.49
CA LEU A 38 13.44 -4.41 -7.73
C LEU A 38 12.67 -3.08 -7.84
N THR A 39 13.37 -1.96 -8.03
CA THR A 39 12.80 -0.66 -8.42
C THR A 39 11.80 -0.74 -9.58
N PRO A 40 11.92 -1.64 -10.58
CA PRO A 40 10.91 -1.77 -11.64
C PRO A 40 9.49 -2.05 -11.13
N HIS A 41 9.35 -2.68 -9.95
CA HIS A 41 8.04 -2.93 -9.38
C HIS A 41 7.34 -1.63 -8.92
N TYR A 42 8.09 -0.60 -8.49
CA TYR A 42 7.49 0.69 -8.13
C TYR A 42 6.86 1.37 -9.35
N GLU A 43 7.51 1.34 -10.52
CA GLU A 43 6.95 1.90 -11.75
C GLU A 43 5.64 1.21 -12.15
N GLY A 44 5.57 -0.12 -12.01
CA GLY A 44 4.35 -0.88 -12.26
C GLY A 44 3.22 -0.51 -11.30
N LEU A 45 3.52 -0.38 -10.00
CA LEU A 45 2.56 0.02 -8.98
C LEU A 45 2.08 1.46 -9.19
N GLU A 46 2.97 2.37 -9.54
CA GLU A 46 2.62 3.75 -9.86
C GLU A 46 1.72 3.83 -11.09
N LYS A 47 2.04 3.07 -12.16
CA LYS A 47 1.21 3.00 -13.37
C LYS A 47 -0.18 2.44 -13.07
N LEU A 48 -0.29 1.42 -12.22
CA LEU A 48 -1.58 0.89 -11.76
C LEU A 48 -2.37 1.95 -10.98
N HIS A 49 -1.73 2.63 -10.02
CA HIS A 49 -2.38 3.67 -9.24
C HIS A 49 -2.86 4.83 -10.12
N ARG A 50 -2.05 5.30 -11.07
CA ARG A 50 -2.43 6.34 -12.03
C ARG A 50 -3.59 5.91 -12.94
N SER A 51 -3.60 4.67 -13.41
CA SER A 51 -4.61 4.18 -14.36
C SER A 51 -5.95 3.78 -13.73
N LEU A 52 -5.94 3.31 -12.47
CA LEU A 52 -7.12 2.77 -11.80
C LEU A 52 -7.52 3.54 -10.54
N GLY A 53 -6.73 4.55 -10.13
CA GLY A 53 -6.99 5.34 -8.93
C GLY A 53 -8.33 6.05 -8.95
N GLU A 54 -8.66 6.70 -10.08
CA GLU A 54 -9.96 7.35 -10.29
C GLU A 54 -11.13 6.35 -10.31
N ARG A 55 -10.85 5.07 -10.59
CA ARG A 55 -11.83 3.97 -10.58
C ARG A 55 -11.93 3.30 -9.20
N GLY A 56 -11.24 3.82 -8.20
CA GLY A 56 -11.32 3.34 -6.82
C GLY A 56 -10.22 2.36 -6.40
N LEU A 57 -9.13 2.19 -7.17
CA LEU A 57 -7.96 1.43 -6.70
C LEU A 57 -7.08 2.29 -5.78
N VAL A 58 -6.65 1.72 -4.65
CA VAL A 58 -5.60 2.29 -3.80
C VAL A 58 -4.47 1.29 -3.61
N VAL A 59 -3.23 1.75 -3.74
CA VAL A 59 -2.02 0.94 -3.48
C VAL A 59 -1.42 1.39 -2.16
N LEU A 60 -1.26 0.46 -1.20
CA LEU A 60 -0.66 0.71 0.10
C LEU A 60 0.66 -0.06 0.22
N GLY A 61 1.77 0.68 0.25
CA GLY A 61 3.12 0.11 0.37
C GLY A 61 3.61 0.05 1.82
N PHE A 62 4.08 -1.13 2.23
CA PHE A 62 4.59 -1.40 3.58
C PHE A 62 6.07 -1.81 3.53
N PRO A 63 7.01 -0.92 3.90
CA PRO A 63 8.42 -1.27 3.92
C PRO A 63 8.71 -2.44 4.86
N CYS A 64 9.46 -3.44 4.38
CA CYS A 64 9.83 -4.62 5.18
C CYS A 64 11.29 -5.03 4.89
N ASN A 65 12.02 -5.42 5.94
CA ASN A 65 13.44 -5.82 5.87
C ASN A 65 13.66 -7.29 6.29
N GLN A 66 12.67 -8.16 6.07
CA GLN A 66 12.72 -9.58 6.48
C GLN A 66 12.97 -10.54 5.32
N PHE A 67 13.26 -10.02 4.13
CA PHE A 67 13.44 -10.81 2.91
C PHE A 67 14.83 -10.49 2.32
N GLY A 68 15.75 -11.45 2.39
CA GLY A 68 17.15 -11.35 1.95
C GLY A 68 17.93 -12.61 2.28
#